data_AF-A0A1G4Z209-F1
#
_entry.id   AF-A0A1G4Z209-F1
#
_cell.length_a   1.000
_cell.length_b   1.000
_cell.length_c   1.000
_cell.angle_alpha   90.00
_cell.angle_beta   90.00
_cell.angle_gamma   90.00
#
_symmetry.space_group_name_H-M   'P 1'
#
loop_
_entity.id
_entity.type
_entity.pdbx_description
1 polymer ?
#
loop_
_entity_poly.entity_id
_entity_poly.type
_entity_poly.pdbx_seq_one_letter_code
_entity_poly.pdbx_strand_id
1 'polypeptide(L)'
;MEEVKILQIMPAEGWVAVYDGGEDGEMEEPLACFALVQVDYKNGDGPQTEVRGMAPDEKLMAFVEDATNFVTVRRAEEDADDEESDTDTDD
;
A
#
# COMPACT_ATOMS: atom_id res chain seq x y z
N MET A 1 8.04 13.00 -18.29
CA MET A 1 7.02 11.96 -18.07
C MET A 1 7.72 10.64 -18.18
N GLU A 2 7.84 10.01 -17.03
CA GLU A 2 8.30 8.63 -16.86
C GLU A 2 7.25 7.72 -17.51
N GLU A 3 7.69 6.61 -18.10
CA GLU A 3 6.76 5.61 -18.62
C GLU A 3 6.63 4.50 -17.59
N VAL A 4 5.41 4.31 -17.06
CA VAL A 4 5.12 3.27 -16.07
C VAL A 4 4.27 2.19 -16.73
N LYS A 5 4.77 0.95 -16.68
CA LYS A 5 4.08 -0.23 -17.20
C LYS A 5 3.82 -1.22 -16.09
N ILE A 6 2.55 -1.54 -15.84
CA ILE A 6 2.17 -2.61 -14.92
C ILE A 6 2.55 -3.96 -15.52
N LEU A 7 3.35 -4.74 -14.78
CA LEU A 7 3.75 -6.09 -15.12
C LEU A 7 2.87 -7.14 -14.45
N GLN A 8 2.51 -6.92 -13.19
CA GLN A 8 1.69 -7.85 -12.39
C GLN A 8 0.88 -7.11 -11.33
N ILE A 9 -0.32 -7.58 -11.06
CA ILE A 9 -1.15 -7.17 -9.91
C ILE A 9 -1.08 -8.25 -8.83
N MET A 10 -0.92 -7.84 -7.58
CA MET A 10 -0.83 -8.69 -6.40
C MET A 10 -1.85 -8.24 -5.35
N PRO A 11 -2.42 -9.16 -4.56
CA PRO A 11 -3.34 -8.80 -3.49
C PRO A 11 -2.62 -7.97 -2.42
N ALA A 12 -3.34 -7.03 -1.81
CA ALA A 12 -2.84 -6.14 -0.75
C ALA A 12 -3.71 -6.23 0.53
N GLU A 13 -4.36 -7.37 0.76
CA GLU A 13 -5.19 -7.57 1.95
C GLU A 13 -4.37 -7.38 3.24
N GLY A 14 -4.92 -6.60 4.17
CA GLY A 14 -4.24 -6.23 5.41
C GLY A 14 -3.14 -5.17 5.26
N TRP A 15 -3.08 -4.44 4.13
CA TRP A 15 -2.17 -3.32 3.94
C TRP A 15 -2.92 -2.00 3.76
N VAL A 16 -2.33 -0.95 4.31
CA VAL A 16 -2.84 0.43 4.23
C VAL A 16 -1.76 1.37 3.68
N ALA A 17 -2.21 2.37 2.93
CA ALA A 17 -1.43 3.57 2.66
C ALA A 17 -1.66 4.57 3.79
N VAL A 18 -0.57 5.19 4.24
CA VAL A 18 -0.55 6.21 5.29
C VAL A 18 -0.33 7.55 4.61
N TYR A 19 -1.19 8.51 4.94
CA TYR A 19 -1.14 9.87 4.44
C TYR A 19 -1.02 10.86 5.60
N ASP A 20 -0.36 11.98 5.36
CA ASP A 20 -0.34 13.12 6.27
C ASP A 20 -1.70 13.83 6.19
N GLY A 21 -2.47 13.75 7.28
CA GLY A 21 -3.75 14.44 7.46
C GLY A 21 -3.62 15.83 8.08
N GLY A 22 -2.40 16.34 8.26
CA GLY A 22 -2.16 17.68 8.80
C GLY A 22 -2.50 17.77 10.29
N GLU A 23 -3.45 18.62 10.66
CA GLU A 23 -3.82 18.85 12.07
C GLU A 23 -4.51 17.63 12.72
N ASP A 24 -5.11 16.75 11.91
CA ASP A 24 -5.81 15.54 12.37
C ASP A 24 -4.87 14.32 12.55
N GLY A 25 -3.59 14.44 12.18
CA GLY A 25 -2.59 13.36 12.28
C GLY A 25 -2.52 12.46 11.04
N GLU A 26 -1.91 11.28 11.18
CA GLU A 26 -1.83 10.31 10.08
C GLU A 26 -3.23 9.73 9.76
N MET A 27 -3.55 9.64 8.47
CA MET A 27 -4.74 8.96 7.97
C MET A 27 -4.33 7.68 7.26
N GLU A 28 -5.08 6.60 7.50
CA GLU A 28 -4.84 5.31 6.86
C GLU A 28 -5.98 4.94 5.91
N GLU A 29 -5.65 4.49 4.71
CA GLU A 29 -6.62 3.96 3.75
C GLU A 29 -6.18 2.59 3.23
N PRO A 30 -7.11 1.62 3.09
CA PRO A 30 -6.78 0.29 2.61
C PRO A 30 -6.31 0.31 1.15
N LEU A 31 -5.25 -0.44 0.86
CA LEU A 31 -4.81 -0.66 -0.51
C LEU A 31 -5.77 -1.60 -1.23
N ALA A 32 -6.09 -1.26 -2.49
CA ALA A 32 -6.85 -2.15 -3.35
C ALA A 32 -5.96 -3.29 -3.87
N CYS A 33 -4.71 -2.98 -4.25
CA CYS A 33 -3.72 -3.97 -4.68
C CYS A 33 -2.30 -3.40 -4.67
N PHE A 34 -1.31 -4.28 -4.82
CA PHE A 34 0.03 -3.91 -5.22
C PHE A 34 0.22 -4.13 -6.72
N ALA A 35 0.95 -3.24 -7.38
CA ALA A 35 1.38 -3.39 -8.76
C ALA A 35 2.90 -3.55 -8.81
N LEU A 36 3.37 -4.66 -9.38
CA LEU A 36 4.74 -4.74 -9.88
C LEU A 36 4.79 -3.94 -11.18
N VAL A 37 5.58 -2.88 -11.20
CA VAL A 37 5.69 -1.96 -12.33
C VAL A 37 7.12 -1.93 -12.87
N GLN A 38 7.21 -1.66 -14.17
CA GLN A 38 8.45 -1.25 -14.82
C GLN A 38 8.38 0.25 -15.06
N VAL A 39 9.38 0.99 -14.59
CA VAL A 39 9.47 2.45 -14.72
C VAL A 39 10.69 2.82 -15.54
N ASP A 40 10.48 3.57 -16.63
CA ASP A 40 11.57 4.19 -17.38
C ASP A 40 11.73 5.65 -16.94
N TYR A 41 12.73 5.89 -16.09
CA TYR A 41 13.04 7.19 -15.51
C TYR A 41 13.66 8.21 -16.48
N LYS A 42 13.98 7.82 -17.73
CA LYS A 42 14.68 8.67 -18.71
C LYS A 42 15.97 9.34 -18.19
N ASN A 43 16.51 8.84 -17.08
CA ASN A 43 17.72 9.34 -16.41
C ASN A 43 19.00 8.63 -16.90
N GLY A 44 18.86 7.59 -17.74
CA GLY A 44 19.96 6.81 -18.31
C GLY A 44 20.22 5.48 -17.60
N ASP A 45 19.56 5.20 -16.48
CA ASP A 45 19.76 3.95 -15.71
C ASP A 45 18.98 2.75 -16.28
N GLY A 46 18.23 2.96 -17.36
CA GLY A 46 17.36 1.95 -17.95
C GLY A 46 16.10 1.68 -17.11
N PRO A 47 15.23 0.78 -17.57
CA PRO A 47 13.97 0.49 -16.91
C PRO A 47 14.20 -0.19 -15.56
N GLN A 48 13.63 0.38 -14.50
CA GLN A 48 13.67 -0.17 -13.14
C GLN A 48 12.39 -0.94 -12.84
N THR A 49 12.47 -1.90 -11.92
CA THR A 49 11.30 -2.66 -11.46
C THR A 49 10.99 -2.27 -10.02
N GLU A 50 9.74 -1.92 -9.76
CA GLU A 50 9.27 -1.42 -8.46
C GLU A 50 7.95 -2.08 -8.09
N VAL A 51 7.65 -2.14 -6.79
CA VAL A 51 6.33 -2.50 -6.29
C VAL A 51 5.69 -1.22 -5.78
N ARG A 52 4.49 -0.91 -6.29
CA ARG A 52 3.73 0.28 -5.90
C ARG A 52 2.37 -0.07 -5.35
N GLY A 53 1.90 0.68 -4.36
CA GLY A 53 0.55 0.55 -3.83
C GLY A 53 -0.47 1.22 -4.76
N MET A 54 -1.66 0.64 -4.90
CA MET A 54 -2.75 1.26 -5.63
C MET A 54 -4.00 1.40 -4.76
N ALA A 55 -4.61 2.57 -4.82
CA ALA A 55 -5.88 2.87 -4.17
C ALA A 55 -6.84 3.60 -5.15
N PRO A 56 -8.16 3.55 -4.89
CA PRO A 56 -9.12 4.35 -5.64
C PRO A 56 -8.87 5.85 -5.43
N ASP A 57 -8.74 6.60 -6.52
CA ASP A 57 -8.71 8.06 -6.54
C ASP A 57 -9.84 8.57 -7.42
N GLU A 58 -10.87 9.14 -6.78
CA GLU A 58 -12.16 9.51 -7.35
C GLU A 58 -12.83 8.41 -8.21
N LYS A 59 -12.49 8.34 -9.49
CA LYS A 59 -13.07 7.41 -10.49
C LYS A 59 -12.03 6.50 -11.14
N LEU A 60 -10.77 6.60 -10.73
CA LEU A 60 -9.64 5.88 -11.30
C LEU A 60 -8.88 5.12 -10.20
N MET A 61 -8.01 4.23 -10.63
CA MET A 61 -7.00 3.62 -9.75
C MET A 61 -5.70 4.41 -9.93
N ALA A 62 -5.15 4.92 -8.84
CA ALA A 62 -3.90 5.68 -8.84
C ALA A 62 -2.85 4.98 -7.98
N PHE A 63 -1.57 5.31 -8.21
CA PHE A 63 -0.50 4.92 -7.30
C PHE A 63 -0.55 5.79 -6.06
N VAL A 64 -0.48 5.19 -4.88
CA VAL A 64 -0.56 5.94 -3.62
C VAL A 64 0.64 6.88 -3.45
N GLU A 65 1.78 6.51 -4.01
CA GLU A 65 3.01 7.30 -4.01
C GLU A 65 2.91 8.59 -4.85
N ASP A 66 1.92 8.71 -5.74
CA ASP A 66 1.70 9.92 -6.54
C ASP A 66 0.92 10.99 -5.74
N ALA A 67 0.30 10.63 -4.60
CA ALA A 67 -0.40 11.59 -3.75
C ALA A 67 0.60 12.48 -2.98
N THR A 68 0.35 13.79 -2.96
CA THR A 68 1.30 14.78 -2.39
C THR A 68 1.52 14.65 -0.89
N ASN A 69 0.56 14.06 -0.18
CA ASN A 69 0.59 13.84 1.26
C ASN A 69 0.86 12.37 1.61
N PHE A 70 1.27 11.53 0.66
CA PHE A 70 1.65 10.16 0.94
C PHE A 70 2.88 10.09 1.84
N VAL A 71 2.81 9.24 2.87
CA VAL A 71 3.90 9.02 3.82
C VAL A 71 4.54 7.66 3.61
N THR A 72 3.75 6.58 3.69
CA THR A 72 4.25 5.21 3.59
C THR A 72 3.16 4.18 3.33
N VAL A 73 3.55 2.92 3.12
CA VAL A 73 2.67 1.77 3.16
C VAL A 73 3.09 0.86 4.31
N ARG A 74 2.14 0.43 5.12
CA ARG A 74 2.38 -0.54 6.21
C ARG A 74 1.26 -1.57 6.29
N ARG A 75 1.51 -2.64 7.05
CA ARG A 75 0.44 -3.55 7.47
C ARG A 75 -0.53 -2.75 8.32
N ALA A 76 -1.83 -2.95 8.09
CA ALA A 76 -2.84 -2.52 9.05
C ALA A 76 -2.48 -3.13 10.40
N GLU A 77 -2.54 -2.34 11.47
CA GLU A 77 -2.43 -2.93 12.81
C GLU A 77 -3.59 -3.89 12.98
N GLU A 78 -3.29 -5.18 13.20
CA GLU A 78 -4.29 -6.14 13.62
C GLU A 78 -4.72 -5.69 15.03
N ASP A 79 -5.97 -5.25 15.20
CA ASP A 79 -6.57 -5.14 16.53
C ASP A 79 -6.23 -6.44 17.25
N ALA A 80 -5.49 -6.34 18.35
CA ALA A 80 -5.08 -7.48 19.16
C ALA A 80 -6.32 -8.06 19.88
N ASP A 81 -7.18 -8.74 19.11
CA ASP A 81 -8.36 -9.47 19.57
C ASP A 81 -8.26 -10.92 19.08
N ASP A 82 -7.07 -11.50 19.28
CA ASP A 82 -6.91 -12.95 19.34
C ASP A 82 -6.83 -13.33 20.82
N GLU A 83 -7.95 -13.13 21.53
CA GLU A 83 -8.23 -13.87 22.76
C GLU A 83 -8.40 -15.37 22.38
N GLU A 84 -7.29 -16.06 22.13
CA GLU A 84 -7.23 -17.52 22.18
C GLU A 84 -7.50 -17.92 23.64
N SER A 85 -8.80 -18.01 23.93
CA SER A 85 -9.38 -18.57 25.13
C SER A 85 -9.27 -20.09 25.04
N ASP A 86 -8.07 -20.61 25.28
CA ASP A 86 -7.87 -22.05 25.50
C ASP A 86 -8.35 -22.41 26.90
N THR A 87 -9.61 -22.82 26.97
CA THR A 87 -10.23 -23.56 28.07
C THR A 87 -9.44 -24.82 28.44
N ASP A 88 -9.36 -25.05 29.75
CA ASP A 88 -8.75 -26.18 30.49
C ASP A 88 -8.74 -27.57 29.83
N THR A 89 -7.64 -28.32 30.02
CA THR A 89 -7.67 -29.77 30.30
C THR A 89 -6.51 -30.19 31.20
N ASP A 90 -6.85 -30.43 32.48
CA ASP A 90 -6.34 -31.41 33.47
C ASP A 90 -5.06 -32.22 33.13
N ASP A 91 -4.02 -32.09 33.96
CA ASP A 91 -3.18 -33.21 34.49
C ASP A 91 -2.54 -32.83 35.86
#